data_AF-A0A177AR31-F1
#
_entry.id   AF-A0A177AR31-F1
#
_cell.length_a   1.000
_cell.length_b   1.000
_cell.length_c   1.000
_cell.angle_alpha   90.00
_cell.angle_beta   90.00
_cell.angle_gamma   90.00
#
_symmetry.space_group_name_H-M   'P 1'
#
loop_
_entity.id
_entity.type
_entity.pdbx_description
1 polymer ?
#
loop_
_entity_poly.entity_id
_entity_poly.type
_entity_poly.pdbx_seq_one_letter_code
_entity_poly.pdbx_strand_id
1 'polypeptide(L)'
;MEILYDLNAPVLGIKEKRIPDAVIAGFVKGGTATLHNFLNMHPKIAIAEGEVHYYNWYKDKGVEWYKERMKAAYKSQIVMETTPGYVTYEEIPMEIKKNNPNTKIILIMRNPVDRAISHYKLLRYDKLFLQKVNNIDTFFDANADTSKYNNYTMRHYTDGIYVRHVENLLKTFNRSQILLLNSEKFVHEPWVTLQKVEKFLNIGHYFERQNFIFNQNKKFYCVTKNIFTYLNQNLQSINEENPIKQQEIMYKRYDNLYNTVKIFCFIVTYPQKINSSRNIHATWAKRCNNHIFITSAADQFIPTHVLNITESHSTLWPKTTEGFKYAYDHMQNLYDWVLKADDDTYVLMENMRLILSKFNSSIPYLAGRRFLLGNTSYMSGGAGYLLSKAAVKIFVTKVIGNETMCNQSPKGSEDVRMGKCTAAAGIIHVDTRDKQKRQTFFPFPPLAQFKNMVTWLNSYDYYPYKYGPECCSLTPATFHYINKDNIYALEYLIYRVKHADLH
;
A
#
# COMPACT_ATOMS: atom_id res chain seq x y z
N MET A 1 -36.01 -22.22 2.30
CA MET A 1 -34.64 -22.73 2.49
C MET A 1 -33.77 -21.51 2.77
N GLU A 2 -33.69 -21.15 4.05
CA GLU A 2 -32.91 -20.01 4.53
C GLU A 2 -31.43 -20.36 4.48
N ILE A 3 -30.63 -19.53 3.80
CA ILE A 3 -29.18 -19.61 3.84
C ILE A 3 -28.75 -18.77 5.04
N LEU A 4 -28.41 -19.45 6.14
CA LEU A 4 -27.76 -18.87 7.31
C LEU A 4 -26.41 -18.28 6.90
N TYR A 5 -26.26 -16.97 7.04
CA TYR A 5 -24.95 -16.32 7.09
C TYR A 5 -24.30 -16.70 8.42
N ASP A 6 -23.12 -17.30 8.35
CA ASP A 6 -22.26 -17.56 9.50
C ASP A 6 -21.74 -16.21 10.05
N LEU A 7 -22.54 -15.59 10.92
CA LEU A 7 -22.21 -14.40 11.71
C LEU A 7 -21.44 -14.83 12.96
N ASN A 8 -20.17 -15.19 12.80
CA ASN A 8 -19.22 -15.25 13.91
C ASN A 8 -17.83 -14.78 13.47
N ALA A 9 -17.71 -13.48 13.19
CA ALA A 9 -16.41 -12.82 13.32
C ALA A 9 -16.03 -12.84 14.82
N PRO A 10 -14.84 -13.31 15.21
CA PRO A 10 -14.46 -13.31 16.62
C PRO A 10 -14.41 -11.88 17.11
N VAL A 11 -15.23 -11.56 18.11
CA VAL A 11 -15.18 -10.30 18.85
C VAL A 11 -13.78 -10.21 19.48
N LEU A 12 -12.89 -9.42 18.86
CA LEU A 12 -11.61 -9.06 19.47
C LEU A 12 -11.97 -8.20 20.69
N GLY A 13 -11.97 -8.82 21.89
CA GLY A 13 -12.48 -8.23 23.14
C GLY A 13 -11.84 -6.90 23.57
N ILE A 14 -12.04 -6.47 24.81
CA ILE A 14 -11.56 -5.15 25.28
C ILE A 14 -10.02 -5.12 25.37
N LYS A 15 -9.40 -3.98 25.00
CA LYS A 15 -7.97 -3.73 25.20
C LYS A 15 -7.73 -3.12 26.57
N GLU A 16 -6.70 -3.59 27.26
CA GLU A 16 -6.33 -3.11 28.59
C GLU A 16 -4.82 -2.90 28.69
N LYS A 17 -4.41 -1.92 29.50
CA LYS A 17 -3.02 -1.77 29.90
C LYS A 17 -2.72 -2.71 31.07
N ARG A 18 -1.68 -3.51 30.94
CA ARG A 18 -1.30 -4.53 31.93
C ARG A 18 0.22 -4.65 32.02
N ILE A 19 0.70 -5.24 33.10
CA ILE A 19 2.13 -5.48 33.32
C ILE A 19 2.71 -6.34 32.19
N PRO A 20 3.96 -6.09 31.74
CA PRO A 20 4.61 -6.90 30.72
C PRO A 20 4.61 -8.41 31.01
N ASP A 21 4.35 -9.17 29.96
CA ASP A 21 4.57 -10.61 29.92
C ASP A 21 6.03 -10.94 29.59
N ALA A 22 6.73 -10.02 28.90
CA ALA A 22 8.14 -10.19 28.57
C ALA A 22 8.92 -8.86 28.55
N VAL A 23 10.22 -8.92 28.87
CA VAL A 23 11.10 -7.75 28.97
C VAL A 23 12.37 -8.00 28.16
N ILE A 24 12.70 -7.07 27.25
CA ILE A 24 14.02 -7.01 26.63
C ILE A 24 14.95 -6.26 27.59
N ALA A 25 15.65 -7.02 28.45
CA ALA A 25 16.35 -6.48 29.61
C ALA A 25 17.83 -6.13 29.36
N GLY A 26 18.36 -6.48 28.19
CA GLY A 26 19.76 -6.23 27.86
C GLY A 26 20.23 -6.80 26.51
N PHE A 27 21.47 -6.53 26.10
CA PHE A 27 22.41 -5.61 26.74
C PHE A 27 22.52 -4.28 25.99
N VAL A 28 22.94 -3.22 26.67
CA VAL A 28 23.28 -1.93 26.05
C VAL A 28 24.30 -2.16 24.92
N LYS A 29 24.00 -1.61 23.73
CA LYS A 29 24.72 -1.81 22.45
C LYS A 29 24.71 -3.24 21.89
N GLY A 30 23.85 -4.11 22.39
CA GLY A 30 23.62 -5.46 21.84
C GLY A 30 22.68 -5.51 20.62
N GLY A 31 21.98 -4.41 20.31
CA GLY A 31 20.97 -4.36 19.23
C GLY A 31 19.52 -4.38 19.71
N THR A 32 19.29 -4.07 20.99
CA THR A 32 17.96 -4.03 21.64
C THR A 32 16.97 -3.11 20.92
N ALA A 33 17.40 -1.93 20.45
CA ALA A 33 16.54 -1.01 19.73
C ALA A 33 16.03 -1.59 18.40
N THR A 34 16.89 -2.27 17.65
CA THR A 34 16.49 -2.93 16.40
C THR A 34 15.57 -4.11 16.68
N LEU A 35 15.87 -4.92 17.71
CA LEU A 35 15.01 -6.02 18.14
C LEU A 35 13.63 -5.53 18.58
N HIS A 36 13.57 -4.47 19.38
CA HIS A 36 12.34 -3.80 19.79
C HIS A 36 11.52 -3.38 18.57
N ASN A 37 12.14 -2.66 17.63
CA ASN A 37 11.47 -2.17 16.44
C ASN A 37 10.91 -3.30 15.57
N PHE A 38 11.66 -4.41 15.43
CA PHE A 38 11.17 -5.55 14.67
C PHE A 38 10.01 -6.23 15.39
N LEU A 39 10.12 -6.51 16.69
CA LEU A 39 9.05 -7.14 17.45
C LEU A 39 7.77 -6.28 17.53
N ASN A 40 7.89 -4.95 17.52
CA ASN A 40 6.74 -4.03 17.44
C ASN A 40 5.93 -4.19 16.13
N MET A 41 6.49 -4.84 15.10
CA MET A 41 5.77 -5.16 13.86
C MET A 41 4.85 -6.39 14.00
N HIS A 42 5.09 -7.25 14.99
CA HIS A 42 4.36 -8.51 15.11
C HIS A 42 2.94 -8.28 15.64
N PRO A 43 1.87 -8.78 14.97
CA PRO A 43 0.48 -8.51 15.38
C PRO A 43 0.08 -9.07 16.75
N LYS A 44 0.89 -9.98 17.32
CA LYS A 44 0.66 -10.61 18.62
C LYS A 44 1.48 -9.97 19.73
N ILE A 45 2.23 -8.90 19.45
CA ILE A 45 3.06 -8.20 20.43
C ILE A 45 2.57 -6.75 20.57
N ALA A 46 2.41 -6.30 21.81
CA ALA A 46 2.15 -4.92 22.18
C ALA A 46 3.30 -4.45 23.08
N ILE A 47 4.32 -3.82 22.48
CA ILE A 47 5.49 -3.34 23.20
C ILE A 47 5.34 -1.87 23.59
N ALA A 48 5.78 -1.49 24.79
CA ALA A 48 5.82 -0.11 25.27
C ALA A 48 6.63 0.78 24.34
N GLU A 49 6.32 2.08 24.29
CA GLU A 49 7.06 3.01 23.47
C GLU A 49 8.39 3.41 24.14
N GLY A 50 9.50 3.19 23.43
CA GLY A 50 10.83 3.52 23.93
C GLY A 50 11.25 2.70 25.15
N GLU A 51 12.22 3.22 25.90
CA GLU A 51 12.70 2.62 27.15
C GLU A 51 11.91 3.16 28.34
N VAL A 52 11.37 2.26 29.17
CA VAL A 52 10.40 2.64 30.22
C VAL A 52 11.10 3.06 31.51
N HIS A 53 12.24 2.44 31.83
CA HIS A 53 13.06 2.76 33.00
C HIS A 53 12.32 2.74 34.35
N TYR A 54 11.26 1.93 34.47
CA TYR A 54 10.53 1.76 35.71
C TYR A 54 11.41 1.25 36.86
N TYR A 55 12.02 0.06 36.73
CA TYR A 55 12.72 -0.56 37.86
C TYR A 55 14.00 0.16 38.30
N ASN A 56 14.64 0.92 37.41
CA ASN A 56 15.90 1.61 37.71
C ASN A 56 15.72 3.10 38.07
N TRP A 57 14.78 3.82 37.45
CA TRP A 57 14.67 5.28 37.64
C TRP A 57 13.31 5.76 38.18
N TYR A 58 12.23 5.01 37.95
CA TYR A 58 10.87 5.48 38.23
C TYR A 58 10.06 4.54 39.13
N LYS A 59 10.74 3.72 39.94
CA LYS A 59 10.10 2.72 40.81
C LYS A 59 9.19 3.37 41.86
N ASP A 60 9.58 4.55 42.35
CA ASP A 60 8.85 5.39 43.29
C ASP A 60 7.47 5.83 42.76
N LYS A 61 7.27 5.84 41.43
CA LYS A 61 5.98 6.18 40.81
C LYS A 61 4.92 5.08 40.96
N GLY A 62 5.29 3.90 41.45
CA GLY A 62 4.37 2.80 41.70
C GLY A 62 3.97 2.01 40.44
N VAL A 63 3.33 0.86 40.67
CA VAL A 63 3.02 -0.13 39.64
C VAL A 63 1.98 0.34 38.63
N GLU A 64 1.05 1.21 39.04
CA GLU A 64 0.04 1.77 38.14
C GLU A 64 0.66 2.72 37.11
N TRP A 65 1.63 3.56 37.52
CA TRP A 65 2.40 4.36 36.58
C TRP A 65 3.13 3.50 35.55
N TYR A 66 3.65 2.34 35.98
CA TYR A 66 4.32 1.40 35.08
C TYR A 66 3.36 0.78 34.06
N LYS A 67 2.18 0.34 34.49
CA LYS A 67 1.12 -0.15 33.59
C LYS A 67 0.72 0.92 32.59
N GLU A 68 0.61 2.18 33.01
CA GLU A 68 0.24 3.29 32.13
C GLU A 68 1.26 3.55 31.00
N ARG A 69 2.52 3.15 31.17
CA ARG A 69 3.53 3.20 30.10
C ARG A 69 3.41 2.07 29.08
N MET A 70 2.59 1.06 29.35
CA MET A 70 2.38 -0.06 28.44
C MET A 70 1.39 0.29 27.34
N LYS A 71 1.57 -0.33 26.17
CA LYS A 71 0.60 -0.27 25.09
C LYS A 71 -0.61 -1.13 25.45
N ALA A 72 -1.82 -0.57 25.29
CA ALA A 72 -3.05 -1.32 25.55
C ALA A 72 -3.16 -2.53 24.60
N ALA A 73 -3.45 -3.70 25.15
CA ALA A 73 -3.35 -4.97 24.44
C ALA A 73 -4.61 -5.82 24.61
N TYR A 74 -4.95 -6.61 23.59
CA TYR A 74 -5.94 -7.66 23.74
C TYR A 74 -5.40 -8.79 24.61
N LYS A 75 -6.29 -9.57 25.25
CA LYS A 75 -5.92 -10.77 26.02
C LYS A 75 -5.05 -11.77 25.22
N SER A 76 -5.19 -11.80 23.89
CA SER A 76 -4.44 -12.70 23.00
C SER A 76 -3.07 -12.17 22.55
N GLN A 77 -2.67 -10.96 22.96
CA GLN A 77 -1.38 -10.35 22.63
C GLN A 77 -0.44 -10.35 23.83
N ILE A 78 0.86 -10.43 23.59
CA ILE A 78 1.94 -10.37 24.58
C ILE A 78 2.29 -8.89 24.83
N VAL A 79 2.24 -8.44 26.08
CA VAL A 79 2.70 -7.11 26.47
C VAL A 79 4.19 -7.14 26.76
N MET A 80 4.94 -6.18 26.20
CA MET A 80 6.39 -6.13 26.34
C MET A 80 6.90 -4.74 26.69
N GLU A 81 8.11 -4.69 27.24
CA GLU A 81 8.90 -3.45 27.29
C GLU A 81 10.37 -3.72 26.93
N THR A 82 11.15 -2.64 26.80
CA THR A 82 12.58 -2.72 26.54
C THR A 82 13.31 -1.74 27.42
N THR A 83 14.18 -2.23 28.29
CA THR A 83 15.10 -1.39 29.04
C THR A 83 16.43 -2.14 29.18
N PRO A 84 17.42 -1.91 28.29
CA PRO A 84 18.63 -2.72 28.18
C PRO A 84 19.55 -2.68 29.39
N GLY A 85 19.34 -1.72 30.29
CA GLY A 85 20.10 -1.58 31.53
C GLY A 85 19.59 -2.47 32.67
N TYR A 86 18.40 -3.05 32.60
CA TYR A 86 17.84 -3.78 33.75
C TYR A 86 18.67 -4.95 34.21
N VAL A 87 19.25 -5.69 33.25
CA VAL A 87 20.05 -6.87 33.57
C VAL A 87 21.33 -6.54 34.33
N THR A 88 21.77 -5.27 34.36
CA THR A 88 23.01 -4.84 35.02
C THR A 88 22.83 -4.44 36.50
N TYR A 89 21.60 -4.44 37.01
CA TYR A 89 21.29 -4.17 38.42
C TYR A 89 20.98 -5.48 39.13
N GLU A 90 21.55 -5.68 40.32
CA GLU A 90 21.46 -6.98 41.01
C GLU A 90 20.07 -7.24 41.58
N GLU A 91 19.37 -6.19 41.99
CA GLU A 91 18.07 -6.21 42.64
C GLU A 91 16.87 -6.27 41.68
N ILE A 92 17.03 -5.79 40.44
CA ILE A 92 15.92 -5.65 39.48
C ILE A 92 15.24 -6.99 39.11
N PRO A 93 15.95 -8.12 38.95
CA PRO A 93 15.30 -9.40 38.64
C PRO A 93 14.21 -9.79 39.66
N MET A 94 14.46 -9.57 40.95
CA MET A 94 13.48 -9.86 42.01
C MET A 94 12.25 -8.97 41.90
N GLU A 95 12.44 -7.69 41.58
CA GLU A 95 11.34 -6.74 41.39
C GLU A 95 10.49 -7.05 40.16
N ILE A 96 11.10 -7.46 39.05
CA ILE A 96 10.37 -7.93 37.87
C ILE A 96 9.52 -9.16 38.24
N LYS A 97 10.11 -10.13 38.95
CA LYS A 97 9.40 -11.36 39.36
C LYS A 97 8.25 -11.06 40.33
N LYS A 98 8.41 -10.08 41.22
CA LYS A 98 7.36 -9.64 42.14
C LYS A 98 6.13 -9.09 41.41
N ASN A 99 6.34 -8.32 40.34
CA ASN A 99 5.24 -7.74 39.56
C ASN A 99 4.57 -8.76 38.62
N ASN A 100 5.36 -9.68 38.04
CA ASN A 100 4.82 -10.79 37.26
C ASN A 100 5.79 -12.00 37.32
N PRO A 101 5.46 -13.05 38.10
CA PRO A 101 6.32 -14.24 38.25
C PRO A 101 6.57 -15.00 36.94
N ASN A 102 5.66 -14.87 35.97
CA ASN A 102 5.71 -15.55 34.68
C ASN A 102 6.45 -14.75 33.59
N THR A 103 7.03 -13.60 33.94
CA THR A 103 7.73 -12.75 32.98
C THR A 103 8.82 -13.53 32.25
N LYS A 104 8.90 -13.35 30.93
CA LYS A 104 9.98 -13.85 30.09
C LYS A 104 11.04 -12.77 29.85
N ILE A 105 12.31 -13.11 30.03
CA ILE A 105 13.45 -12.21 29.88
C ILE A 105 14.16 -12.51 28.57
N ILE A 106 14.38 -11.48 27.75
CA ILE A 106 15.11 -11.58 26.48
C ILE A 106 16.38 -10.75 26.57
N LEU A 107 17.52 -11.38 26.27
CA LEU A 107 18.83 -10.74 26.20
C LEU A 107 19.41 -10.90 24.80
N ILE A 108 19.83 -9.81 24.18
CA ILE A 108 20.61 -9.82 22.93
C ILE A 108 22.05 -9.43 23.23
N MET A 109 22.96 -10.36 22.95
CA MET A 109 24.38 -10.29 23.28
C MET A 109 25.20 -10.12 22.02
N ARG A 110 26.21 -9.27 22.09
CA ARG A 110 27.20 -9.01 21.04
C ARG A 110 28.59 -9.40 21.56
N ASN A 111 29.56 -9.63 20.70
CA ASN A 111 30.96 -9.69 21.08
C ASN A 111 31.28 -8.59 22.13
N PRO A 112 31.79 -8.95 23.31
CA PRO A 112 31.92 -8.01 24.43
C PRO A 112 32.89 -6.86 24.12
N VAL A 113 33.92 -7.09 23.31
CA VAL A 113 34.87 -6.06 22.86
C VAL A 113 34.19 -5.07 21.92
N ASP A 114 33.51 -5.56 20.89
CA ASP A 114 32.79 -4.69 19.94
C ASP A 114 31.67 -3.88 20.61
N ARG A 115 30.99 -4.52 21.58
CA ARG A 115 29.99 -3.86 22.42
C ARG A 115 30.61 -2.75 23.27
N ALA A 116 31.74 -3.01 23.92
CA ALA A 116 32.48 -2.02 24.72
C ALA A 116 32.90 -0.81 23.87
N ILE A 117 33.48 -1.05 22.69
CA ILE A 117 33.86 0.00 21.74
C ILE A 117 32.62 0.79 21.29
N SER A 118 31.51 0.12 21.00
CA SER A 118 30.26 0.79 20.61
C SER A 118 29.68 1.63 21.74
N HIS A 119 29.83 1.19 23.00
CA HIS A 119 29.37 1.91 24.18
C HIS A 119 30.25 3.14 24.43
N TYR A 120 31.57 3.01 24.31
CA TYR A 120 32.51 4.13 24.39
C TYR A 120 32.19 5.22 23.35
N LYS A 121 31.99 4.84 22.08
CA LYS A 121 31.64 5.78 21.01
C LYS A 121 30.36 6.56 21.31
N LEU A 122 29.36 5.93 21.91
CA LEU A 122 28.13 6.60 22.35
C LEU A 122 28.43 7.67 23.42
N LEU A 123 29.19 7.31 24.46
CA LEU A 123 29.55 8.22 25.55
C LEU A 123 30.39 9.42 25.08
N ARG A 124 31.18 9.26 24.02
CA ARG A 124 31.96 10.34 23.39
C ARG A 124 31.13 11.32 22.60
N TYR A 125 30.05 10.85 21.97
CA TYR A 125 29.16 11.71 21.19
C TYR A 125 28.34 12.65 22.08
N ASP A 126 27.95 12.20 23.28
CA ASP A 126 27.06 12.95 24.17
C ASP A 126 27.70 14.18 24.87
N LYS A 127 29.00 14.47 24.69
CA LYS A 127 29.78 15.54 25.36
C LYS A 127 29.70 15.61 26.91
N LEU A 128 28.79 14.88 27.54
CA LEU A 128 28.44 14.94 28.96
C LEU A 128 29.39 14.18 29.88
N PHE A 129 30.27 13.31 29.34
CA PHE A 129 31.07 12.39 30.17
C PHE A 129 32.59 12.40 29.97
N LEU A 130 33.14 13.03 28.92
CA LEU A 130 34.55 12.85 28.57
C LEU A 130 35.36 14.15 28.46
N GLN A 131 35.21 15.06 29.43
CA GLN A 131 36.22 16.11 29.64
C GLN A 131 37.56 15.55 30.20
N LYS A 132 37.67 14.25 30.47
CA LYS A 132 38.86 13.62 31.09
C LYS A 132 39.50 12.45 30.33
N VAL A 133 39.03 12.10 29.13
CA VAL A 133 39.61 10.97 28.37
C VAL A 133 40.11 11.45 27.03
N ASN A 134 41.42 11.66 26.95
CA ASN A 134 42.08 12.35 25.83
C ASN A 134 42.39 11.42 24.64
N ASN A 135 42.36 10.08 24.77
CA ASN A 135 42.61 9.15 23.66
C ASN A 135 41.88 7.80 23.83
N ILE A 136 41.49 7.16 22.71
CA ILE A 136 40.96 5.79 22.65
C ILE A 136 42.03 4.75 23.00
N ASP A 137 43.30 5.01 22.67
CA ASP A 137 44.41 4.12 22.98
C ASP A 137 44.65 4.03 24.49
N THR A 138 44.47 5.13 25.22
CA THR A 138 44.54 5.17 26.69
C THR A 138 43.29 4.62 27.39
N PHE A 139 42.17 4.51 26.67
CA PHE A 139 40.88 4.08 27.23
C PHE A 139 40.73 2.55 27.28
N PHE A 140 41.41 1.85 26.37
CA PHE A 140 41.55 0.39 26.34
C PHE A 140 42.95 -0.08 26.77
N ASP A 141 43.77 0.81 27.31
CA ASP A 141 45.10 0.47 27.83
C ASP A 141 44.95 -0.48 29.04
N ALA A 142 45.60 -1.64 28.96
CA ALA A 142 45.64 -2.61 30.04
C ALA A 142 46.29 -2.05 31.33
N ASN A 143 47.02 -0.94 31.21
CA ASN A 143 47.65 -0.21 32.33
C ASN A 143 46.77 0.92 32.88
N ALA A 144 45.56 1.13 32.34
CA ALA A 144 44.63 2.11 32.90
C ALA A 144 44.24 1.69 34.32
N ASP A 145 44.51 2.56 35.29
CA ASP A 145 44.20 2.33 36.70
C ASP A 145 42.68 2.25 36.93
N THR A 146 42.13 1.02 36.87
CA THR A 146 40.70 0.75 37.01
C THR A 146 40.17 1.07 38.40
N SER A 147 41.04 1.27 39.41
CA SER A 147 40.64 1.61 40.78
C SER A 147 40.06 3.03 40.90
N LYS A 148 40.32 3.90 39.92
CA LYS A 148 39.79 5.27 39.85
C LYS A 148 38.39 5.38 39.26
N TYR A 149 37.82 4.28 38.78
CA TYR A 149 36.52 4.25 38.14
C TYR A 149 35.53 3.45 38.99
N ASN A 150 34.36 4.01 39.27
CA ASN A 150 33.27 3.30 39.91
C ASN A 150 32.50 2.40 38.92
N ASN A 151 31.71 1.45 39.41
CA ASN A 151 30.89 0.55 38.57
C ASN A 151 30.05 1.29 37.51
N TYR A 152 29.65 2.54 37.78
CA TYR A 152 28.87 3.37 36.87
C TYR A 152 29.71 3.97 35.72
N THR A 153 30.98 4.30 35.97
CA THR A 153 31.92 4.84 34.97
C THR A 153 32.58 3.74 34.13
N MET A 154 32.59 2.49 34.58
CA MET A 154 33.11 1.32 33.84
C MET A 154 32.07 0.47 33.08
N ARG A 155 30.82 0.92 32.92
CA ARG A 155 29.74 0.14 32.26
C ARG A 155 30.05 -0.35 30.84
N HIS A 156 30.98 0.31 30.14
CA HIS A 156 31.49 -0.15 28.85
C HIS A 156 32.34 -1.43 28.96
N TYR A 157 32.91 -1.75 30.12
CA TYR A 157 33.51 -3.05 30.43
C TYR A 157 32.55 -3.97 31.16
N THR A 158 32.01 -3.52 32.30
CA THR A 158 31.28 -4.39 33.24
C THR A 158 29.98 -4.96 32.67
N ASP A 159 29.24 -4.21 31.85
CA ASP A 159 28.03 -4.72 31.18
C ASP A 159 28.35 -5.83 30.16
N GLY A 160 29.60 -5.93 29.69
CA GLY A 160 30.07 -6.97 28.75
C GLY A 160 30.43 -8.30 29.42
N ILE A 161 30.49 -8.35 30.75
CA ILE A 161 30.73 -9.56 31.54
C ILE A 161 29.41 -10.31 31.69
N TYR A 162 28.88 -10.83 30.57
CA TYR A 162 27.51 -11.37 30.51
C TYR A 162 27.23 -12.49 31.51
N VAL A 163 28.24 -13.33 31.82
CA VAL A 163 28.10 -14.46 32.76
C VAL A 163 27.59 -13.98 34.12
N ARG A 164 28.20 -12.92 34.69
CA ARG A 164 27.78 -12.33 35.96
C ARG A 164 26.29 -11.94 35.97
N HIS A 165 25.85 -11.30 34.89
CA HIS A 165 24.49 -10.78 34.77
C HIS A 165 23.46 -11.89 34.54
N VAL A 166 23.81 -12.91 33.74
CA VAL A 166 22.96 -14.08 33.50
C VAL A 166 22.86 -14.97 34.75
N GLU A 167 23.95 -15.16 35.49
CA GLU A 167 23.92 -15.86 36.78
C GLU A 167 23.00 -15.17 37.77
N ASN A 168 23.03 -13.83 37.82
CA ASN A 168 22.12 -13.08 38.67
C ASN A 168 20.64 -13.31 38.29
N LEU A 169 20.31 -13.31 37.00
CA LEU A 169 18.97 -13.67 36.54
C LEU A 169 18.58 -15.09 36.96
N LEU A 170 19.48 -16.06 36.85
CA LEU A 170 19.22 -17.46 37.18
C LEU A 170 18.98 -17.72 38.67
N LYS A 171 19.44 -16.82 39.57
CA LYS A 171 19.05 -16.85 40.99
C LYS A 171 17.56 -16.61 41.19
N THR A 172 16.91 -15.93 40.26
CA THR A 172 15.51 -15.49 40.39
C THR A 172 14.57 -16.16 39.39
N PHE A 173 14.97 -16.30 38.12
CA PHE A 173 14.15 -16.84 37.03
C PHE A 173 14.60 -18.23 36.62
N ASN A 174 13.64 -19.08 36.22
CA ASN A 174 13.95 -20.36 35.63
C ASN A 174 14.65 -20.17 34.27
N ARG A 175 15.56 -21.09 33.90
CA ARG A 175 16.25 -21.06 32.61
C ARG A 175 15.30 -20.97 31.40
N SER A 176 14.11 -21.57 31.50
CA SER A 176 13.05 -21.54 30.49
C SER A 176 12.38 -20.17 30.32
N GLN A 177 12.54 -19.26 31.28
CA GLN A 177 12.07 -17.87 31.20
C GLN A 177 13.14 -16.92 30.64
N ILE A 178 14.32 -17.42 30.27
CA ILE A 178 15.43 -16.59 29.77
C ILE A 178 15.78 -17.00 28.34
N LEU A 179 15.71 -16.05 27.41
CA LEU A 179 16.15 -16.21 26.03
C LEU A 179 17.43 -15.42 25.79
N LEU A 180 18.45 -16.13 25.30
CA LEU A 180 19.74 -15.55 24.90
C LEU A 180 19.81 -15.50 23.37
N LEU A 181 20.02 -14.31 22.82
CA LEU A 181 20.13 -14.05 21.38
C LEU A 181 21.56 -13.61 21.03
N ASN A 182 22.01 -14.02 19.85
CA ASN A 182 23.30 -13.64 19.29
C ASN A 182 23.11 -12.49 18.29
N SER A 183 23.75 -11.35 18.54
CA SER A 183 23.62 -10.13 17.76
C SER A 183 24.25 -10.24 16.38
N GLU A 184 25.38 -10.91 16.25
CA GLU A 184 26.05 -11.14 14.97
C GLU A 184 25.15 -11.94 14.02
N LYS A 185 24.53 -13.01 14.54
CA LYS A 185 23.53 -13.78 13.79
C LYS A 185 22.29 -12.97 13.49
N PHE A 186 21.85 -12.09 14.39
CA PHE A 186 20.71 -11.21 14.15
C PHE A 186 20.96 -10.24 12.98
N VAL A 187 22.18 -9.72 12.85
CA VAL A 187 22.58 -8.83 11.75
C VAL A 187 22.56 -9.57 10.39
N HIS A 188 22.99 -10.82 10.35
CA HIS A 188 23.10 -11.61 9.11
C HIS A 188 21.82 -12.39 8.75
N GLU A 189 21.06 -12.85 9.74
CA GLU A 189 19.88 -13.70 9.58
C GLU A 189 18.76 -13.28 10.58
N PRO A 190 18.18 -12.08 10.42
CA PRO A 190 17.21 -11.55 11.40
C PRO A 190 15.95 -12.41 11.55
N TRP A 191 15.41 -12.97 10.45
CA TRP A 191 14.22 -13.84 10.51
C TRP A 191 14.44 -15.07 11.38
N VAL A 192 15.60 -15.73 11.31
CA VAL A 192 15.92 -16.90 12.13
C VAL A 192 15.95 -16.53 13.62
N THR A 193 16.51 -15.37 13.93
CA THR A 193 16.61 -14.90 15.31
C THR A 193 15.24 -14.50 15.86
N LEU A 194 14.42 -13.83 15.07
CA LEU A 194 13.06 -13.45 15.45
C LEU A 194 12.14 -14.66 15.60
N GLN A 195 12.27 -15.67 14.75
CA GLN A 195 11.52 -16.94 14.89
C GLN A 195 11.83 -17.67 16.20
N LYS A 196 13.07 -17.54 16.72
CA LYS A 196 13.39 -18.02 18.08
C LYS A 196 12.63 -17.26 19.15
N VAL A 197 12.45 -15.94 18.98
CA VAL A 197 11.64 -15.12 19.90
C VAL A 197 10.18 -15.53 19.81
N GLU A 198 9.62 -15.71 18.62
CA GLU A 198 8.23 -16.16 18.42
C GLU A 198 7.97 -17.49 19.14
N LYS A 199 8.84 -18.48 18.92
CA LYS A 199 8.77 -19.78 19.59
C LYS A 199 8.89 -19.65 21.10
N PHE A 200 9.84 -18.82 21.58
CA PHE A 200 10.04 -18.60 23.00
C PHE A 200 8.83 -17.92 23.66
N LEU A 201 8.17 -16.99 22.97
CA LEU A 201 6.95 -16.32 23.44
C LEU A 201 5.69 -17.17 23.27
N ASN A 202 5.76 -18.28 22.53
CA ASN A 202 4.64 -19.15 22.18
C ASN A 202 3.57 -18.43 21.34
N ILE A 203 4.02 -17.72 20.30
CA ILE A 203 3.17 -17.03 19.33
C ILE A 203 3.42 -17.58 17.92
N GLY A 204 2.43 -17.41 17.03
CA GLY A 204 2.50 -17.91 15.65
C GLY A 204 3.58 -17.21 14.82
N HIS A 205 4.13 -17.92 13.83
CA HIS A 205 5.19 -17.40 12.97
C HIS A 205 4.74 -16.23 12.10
N TYR A 206 5.53 -15.16 12.09
CA TYR A 206 5.26 -13.93 11.34
C TYR A 206 6.48 -13.49 10.53
N PHE A 207 7.69 -13.60 11.08
CA PHE A 207 8.91 -13.19 10.38
C PHE A 207 9.46 -14.29 9.49
N GLU A 208 9.50 -14.03 8.18
CA GLU A 208 10.06 -14.88 7.14
C GLU A 208 11.13 -14.14 6.34
N ARG A 209 11.93 -14.87 5.55
CA ARG A 209 13.06 -14.31 4.78
C ARG A 209 12.65 -13.13 3.89
N GLN A 210 11.51 -13.24 3.22
CA GLN A 210 10.98 -12.24 2.30
C GLN A 210 10.59 -10.92 2.98
N ASN A 211 10.46 -10.89 4.31
CA ASN A 211 10.22 -9.66 5.05
C ASN A 211 11.49 -8.80 5.18
N PHE A 212 12.65 -9.25 4.70
CA PHE A 212 13.93 -8.57 4.87
C PHE A 212 14.65 -8.31 3.54
N ILE A 213 15.14 -7.09 3.35
CA ILE A 213 16.03 -6.69 2.24
C ILE A 213 17.40 -6.34 2.80
N PHE A 214 18.45 -6.87 2.19
CA PHE A 214 19.81 -6.50 2.53
C PHE A 214 20.16 -5.11 1.99
N ASN A 215 20.59 -4.19 2.86
CA ASN A 215 21.07 -2.88 2.42
C ASN A 215 22.60 -2.93 2.25
N GLN A 216 23.08 -2.87 1.00
CA GLN A 216 24.52 -2.95 0.70
C GLN A 216 25.34 -1.81 1.34
N ASN A 217 24.80 -0.59 1.41
CA ASN A 217 25.50 0.56 1.98
C ASN A 217 25.62 0.46 3.50
N LYS A 218 24.56 0.00 4.17
CA LYS A 218 24.52 -0.14 5.62
C LYS A 218 25.11 -1.47 6.11
N LYS A 219 25.34 -2.43 5.21
CA LYS A 219 25.86 -3.78 5.48
C LYS A 219 25.02 -4.60 6.47
N PHE A 220 23.72 -4.33 6.58
CA PHE A 220 22.78 -5.12 7.38
C PHE A 220 21.42 -5.24 6.70
N TYR A 221 20.65 -6.24 7.13
CA TYR A 221 19.27 -6.43 6.68
C TYR A 221 18.34 -5.38 7.31
N CYS A 222 17.61 -4.67 6.46
CA CYS A 222 16.44 -3.90 6.86
C CYS A 222 15.21 -4.78 6.68
N VAL A 223 14.18 -4.61 7.50
CA VAL A 223 12.85 -5.11 7.13
C VAL A 223 12.46 -4.37 5.86
N THR A 224 11.92 -5.10 4.87
CA THR A 224 11.26 -4.46 3.74
C THR A 224 10.24 -3.49 4.34
N LYS A 225 10.37 -2.19 4.08
CA LYS A 225 9.38 -1.20 4.54
C LYS A 225 8.08 -1.50 3.79
N ASN A 226 7.36 -2.53 4.23
CA ASN A 226 5.92 -2.57 4.10
C ASN A 226 5.43 -1.36 4.90
N ILE A 227 4.63 -0.53 4.25
CA ILE A 227 3.95 0.66 4.80
C ILE A 227 3.34 0.39 6.19
N PHE A 228 3.00 -0.87 6.47
CA PHE A 228 2.58 -1.43 7.76
C PHE A 228 3.39 -1.02 9.01
N THR A 229 4.71 -0.81 8.95
CA THR A 229 5.46 -0.56 10.21
C THR A 229 5.40 0.90 10.67
N TYR A 230 5.46 1.85 9.75
CA TYR A 230 5.46 3.28 10.09
C TYR A 230 4.10 3.76 10.60
N LEU A 231 3.01 3.12 10.15
CA LEU A 231 1.65 3.48 10.54
C LEU A 231 1.24 2.96 11.93
N ASN A 232 2.03 2.07 12.55
CA ASN A 232 1.65 1.38 13.79
C ASN A 232 1.76 2.22 15.08
N GLN A 233 2.37 3.40 15.01
CA GLN A 233 2.46 4.34 16.13
C GLN A 233 1.28 5.33 16.19
N ASN A 234 0.57 5.55 15.07
CA ASN A 234 -0.58 6.48 15.01
C ASN A 234 -1.95 5.79 14.84
N LEU A 235 -2.02 4.47 15.02
CA LEU A 235 -3.24 3.66 14.85
C LEU A 235 -4.19 3.63 16.07
N GLN A 236 -4.11 4.58 17.00
CA GLN A 236 -4.87 4.50 18.26
C GLN A 236 -6.36 4.91 18.19
N SER A 237 -6.92 5.29 17.04
CA SER A 237 -8.31 5.77 17.02
C SER A 237 -9.02 5.69 15.67
N ILE A 238 -9.12 4.53 14.99
CA ILE A 238 -9.83 4.51 13.68
C ILE A 238 -10.62 3.20 13.46
N ASN A 239 -11.95 3.31 13.50
CA ASN A 239 -12.98 2.30 13.15
C ASN A 239 -12.92 1.90 11.65
N GLU A 240 -13.79 0.97 11.22
CA GLU A 240 -13.88 0.30 9.89
C GLU A 240 -13.95 1.20 8.64
N GLU A 241 -13.83 2.53 8.77
CA GLU A 241 -13.78 3.50 7.67
C GLU A 241 -12.34 3.86 7.22
N ASN A 242 -11.36 2.98 7.46
CA ASN A 242 -9.95 3.31 7.18
C ASN A 242 -9.61 3.32 5.66
N PRO A 243 -9.25 4.47 5.06
CA PRO A 243 -8.94 4.60 3.63
C PRO A 243 -7.71 3.78 3.19
N ILE A 244 -6.76 3.51 4.08
CA ILE A 244 -5.49 2.84 3.76
C ILE A 244 -5.63 1.32 3.81
N LYS A 245 -6.50 0.78 4.69
CA LYS A 245 -6.91 -0.64 4.64
C LYS A 245 -7.73 -0.91 3.38
N GLN A 246 -8.55 0.06 2.95
CA GLN A 246 -9.15 0.04 1.62
C GLN A 246 -8.10 0.19 0.53
N GLN A 247 -7.00 0.94 0.73
CA GLN A 247 -5.93 1.17 -0.23
C GLN A 247 -5.00 -0.03 -0.43
N GLU A 248 -4.66 -0.80 0.60
CA GLU A 248 -3.86 -2.04 0.49
C GLU A 248 -4.69 -3.24 0.05
N ILE A 249 -5.96 -3.34 0.49
CA ILE A 249 -6.92 -4.25 -0.14
C ILE A 249 -7.12 -3.81 -1.59
N MET A 250 -7.16 -2.51 -1.90
CA MET A 250 -7.14 -1.99 -3.26
C MET A 250 -5.89 -2.42 -4.00
N TYR A 251 -4.68 -2.19 -3.50
CA TYR A 251 -3.41 -2.45 -4.20
C TYR A 251 -3.16 -3.94 -4.41
N LYS A 252 -3.43 -4.80 -3.42
CA LYS A 252 -3.45 -6.27 -3.62
C LYS A 252 -4.59 -6.73 -4.53
N ARG A 253 -5.73 -6.04 -4.54
CA ARG A 253 -6.80 -6.26 -5.52
C ARG A 253 -6.36 -5.78 -6.91
N TYR A 254 -5.67 -4.64 -7.04
CA TYR A 254 -5.24 -4.02 -8.30
C TYR A 254 -4.20 -4.84 -9.05
N ASP A 255 -3.22 -5.42 -8.36
CA ASP A 255 -2.23 -6.31 -8.98
C ASP A 255 -2.88 -7.62 -9.48
N ASN A 256 -3.88 -8.15 -8.77
CA ASN A 256 -4.66 -9.31 -9.23
C ASN A 256 -5.70 -8.93 -10.31
N LEU A 257 -6.15 -7.68 -10.34
CA LEU A 257 -7.17 -7.20 -11.27
C LEU A 257 -6.69 -7.24 -12.72
N TYR A 258 -5.40 -7.04 -12.99
CA TYR A 258 -4.87 -7.17 -14.36
C TYR A 258 -5.18 -8.53 -15.00
N ASN A 259 -5.14 -9.60 -14.19
CA ASN A 259 -5.38 -10.97 -14.63
C ASN A 259 -6.85 -11.39 -14.58
N THR A 260 -7.65 -10.77 -13.70
CA THR A 260 -9.05 -11.14 -13.44
C THR A 260 -10.09 -10.23 -14.11
N VAL A 261 -9.69 -9.03 -14.54
CA VAL A 261 -10.51 -8.11 -15.34
C VAL A 261 -9.71 -7.75 -16.59
N LYS A 262 -9.89 -8.56 -17.64
CA LYS A 262 -9.13 -8.42 -18.88
C LYS A 262 -9.79 -7.39 -19.79
N ILE A 263 -9.04 -6.36 -20.17
CA ILE A 263 -9.54 -5.23 -20.98
C ILE A 263 -8.75 -5.14 -22.28
N PHE A 264 -9.46 -5.22 -23.40
CA PHE A 264 -8.95 -4.83 -24.71
C PHE A 264 -9.27 -3.35 -24.97
N CYS A 265 -8.31 -2.62 -25.52
CA CYS A 265 -8.45 -1.19 -25.78
C CYS A 265 -8.29 -0.90 -27.27
N PHE A 266 -9.22 -0.18 -27.88
CA PHE A 266 -8.99 0.44 -29.18
C PHE A 266 -9.06 1.96 -29.05
N ILE A 267 -8.07 2.63 -29.63
CA ILE A 267 -7.95 4.08 -29.59
C ILE A 267 -8.27 4.61 -30.98
N VAL A 268 -9.26 5.50 -31.06
CA VAL A 268 -9.63 6.14 -32.33
C VAL A 268 -8.69 7.34 -32.54
N THR A 269 -8.01 7.37 -33.69
CA THR A 269 -7.05 8.44 -34.01
C THR A 269 -7.02 8.80 -35.48
N TYR A 270 -6.31 9.89 -35.78
CA TYR A 270 -6.13 10.47 -37.10
C TYR A 270 -4.62 10.59 -37.41
N PRO A 271 -4.19 10.49 -38.69
CA PRO A 271 -2.77 10.60 -39.04
C PRO A 271 -2.11 11.89 -38.53
N GLN A 272 -2.85 13.01 -38.47
CA GLN A 272 -2.34 14.29 -37.98
C GLN A 272 -2.04 14.28 -36.46
N LYS A 273 -2.69 13.40 -35.71
CA LYS A 273 -2.52 13.25 -34.25
C LYS A 273 -1.62 12.06 -33.88
N ILE A 274 -0.92 11.47 -34.83
CA ILE A 274 -0.14 10.23 -34.61
C ILE A 274 0.90 10.34 -33.49
N ASN A 275 1.48 11.53 -33.28
CA ASN A 275 2.41 11.77 -32.17
C ASN A 275 1.72 11.64 -30.80
N SER A 276 0.46 12.08 -30.67
CA SER A 276 -0.33 11.88 -29.45
C SER A 276 -0.58 10.38 -29.23
N SER A 277 -0.92 9.66 -30.29
CA SER A 277 -1.14 8.22 -30.27
C SER A 277 0.10 7.42 -29.89
N ARG A 278 1.29 7.82 -30.35
CA ARG A 278 2.57 7.24 -29.90
C ARG A 278 2.81 7.47 -28.40
N ASN A 279 2.44 8.64 -27.86
CA ASN A 279 2.55 8.90 -26.42
C ASN A 279 1.59 8.02 -25.61
N ILE A 280 0.36 7.85 -26.09
CA ILE A 280 -0.60 6.89 -25.50
C ILE A 280 -0.04 5.47 -25.52
N HIS A 281 0.51 5.04 -26.67
CA HIS A 281 1.15 3.73 -26.81
C HIS A 281 2.35 3.56 -25.87
N ALA A 282 3.12 4.61 -25.64
CA ALA A 282 4.28 4.57 -24.75
C ALA A 282 3.93 4.52 -23.26
N THR A 283 2.71 4.93 -22.89
CA THR A 283 2.25 5.14 -21.51
C THR A 283 1.12 4.17 -21.14
N TRP A 284 -0.11 4.66 -20.96
CA TRP A 284 -1.20 3.92 -20.34
C TRP A 284 -1.71 2.75 -21.18
N ALA A 285 -1.61 2.80 -22.51
CA ALA A 285 -2.12 1.73 -23.37
C ALA A 285 -1.37 0.41 -23.14
N LYS A 286 -0.09 0.45 -22.72
CA LYS A 286 0.67 -0.76 -22.33
C LYS A 286 0.09 -1.50 -21.14
N ARG A 287 -0.77 -0.84 -20.35
CA ARG A 287 -1.48 -1.43 -19.20
C ARG A 287 -2.85 -1.98 -19.58
N CYS A 288 -3.27 -1.88 -20.83
CA CYS A 288 -4.31 -2.75 -21.39
C CYS A 288 -3.79 -4.20 -21.49
N ASN A 289 -4.69 -5.17 -21.58
CA ASN A 289 -4.25 -6.55 -21.82
C ASN A 289 -3.81 -6.73 -23.28
N ASN A 290 -4.41 -5.97 -24.20
CA ASN A 290 -3.93 -5.72 -25.55
C ASN A 290 -4.58 -4.43 -26.09
N HIS A 291 -3.99 -3.81 -27.11
CA HIS A 291 -4.50 -2.58 -27.69
C HIS A 291 -4.13 -2.35 -29.15
N ILE A 292 -4.98 -1.60 -29.85
CA ILE A 292 -4.77 -1.15 -31.24
C ILE A 292 -5.20 0.32 -31.41
N PHE A 293 -4.79 0.92 -32.53
CA PHE A 293 -5.21 2.25 -32.95
C PHE A 293 -6.00 2.15 -34.25
N ILE A 294 -7.26 2.62 -34.25
CA ILE A 294 -8.11 2.68 -35.44
C ILE A 294 -7.86 4.00 -36.16
N THR A 295 -7.40 3.95 -37.40
CA THR A 295 -6.97 5.13 -38.16
C THR A 295 -7.09 4.92 -39.68
N SER A 296 -6.88 5.95 -40.50
CA SER A 296 -6.87 5.86 -41.97
C SER A 296 -5.50 5.65 -42.58
N ALA A 297 -4.42 5.75 -41.80
CA ALA A 297 -3.06 5.53 -42.28
C ALA A 297 -2.22 4.72 -41.28
N ALA A 298 -1.41 3.79 -41.78
CA ALA A 298 -0.52 2.98 -40.95
C ALA A 298 0.57 3.84 -40.29
N ASP A 299 1.05 3.38 -39.13
CA ASP A 299 2.22 3.93 -38.46
C ASP A 299 3.15 2.80 -38.03
N GLN A 300 4.46 3.00 -38.20
CA GLN A 300 5.45 1.96 -37.93
C GLN A 300 5.74 1.73 -36.42
N PHE A 301 5.32 2.64 -35.54
CA PHE A 301 5.67 2.57 -34.11
C PHE A 301 4.52 2.15 -33.20
N ILE A 302 3.29 2.07 -33.73
CA ILE A 302 2.10 1.67 -32.95
C ILE A 302 1.28 0.64 -33.73
N PRO A 303 0.57 -0.27 -33.05
CA PRO A 303 -0.28 -1.26 -33.70
C PRO A 303 -1.53 -0.58 -34.30
N THR A 304 -1.52 -0.31 -35.61
CA THR A 304 -2.64 0.32 -36.32
C THR A 304 -3.55 -0.69 -37.02
N HIS A 305 -4.87 -0.51 -36.90
CA HIS A 305 -5.87 -1.09 -37.81
C HIS A 305 -6.34 0.00 -38.76
N VAL A 306 -6.02 -0.16 -40.05
CA VAL A 306 -6.20 0.89 -41.06
C VAL A 306 -7.54 0.72 -41.77
N LEU A 307 -8.31 1.80 -41.85
CA LEU A 307 -9.57 1.88 -42.57
C LEU A 307 -9.46 2.79 -43.79
N ASN A 308 -10.02 2.35 -44.91
CA ASN A 308 -10.09 3.17 -46.12
C ASN A 308 -11.25 4.17 -46.04
N ILE A 309 -11.05 5.27 -45.28
CA ILE A 309 -12.05 6.32 -45.04
C ILE A 309 -11.40 7.70 -45.05
N THR A 310 -12.16 8.71 -45.49
CA THR A 310 -11.73 10.12 -45.45
C THR A 310 -11.97 10.70 -44.07
N GLU A 311 -10.94 11.31 -43.47
CA GLU A 311 -11.00 11.73 -42.08
C GLU A 311 -11.95 12.90 -41.81
N SER A 312 -12.88 12.69 -40.87
CA SER A 312 -13.77 13.74 -40.37
C SER A 312 -14.45 13.33 -39.05
N HIS A 313 -15.07 14.27 -38.35
CA HIS A 313 -15.91 13.94 -37.19
C HIS A 313 -17.07 12.98 -37.52
N SER A 314 -17.61 12.98 -38.75
CA SER A 314 -18.67 12.05 -39.14
C SER A 314 -18.15 10.62 -39.37
N THR A 315 -16.84 10.41 -39.44
CA THR A 315 -16.22 9.08 -39.55
C THR A 315 -15.93 8.39 -38.22
N LEU A 316 -16.20 9.05 -37.09
CA LEU A 316 -16.05 8.44 -35.76
C LEU A 316 -16.90 7.18 -35.61
N TRP A 317 -18.13 7.17 -36.12
CA TRP A 317 -19.01 6.01 -36.03
C TRP A 317 -18.48 4.78 -36.79
N PRO A 318 -18.09 4.88 -38.08
CA PRO A 318 -17.38 3.80 -38.77
C PRO A 318 -16.15 3.29 -38.01
N LYS A 319 -15.29 4.16 -37.48
CA LYS A 319 -14.10 3.75 -36.71
C LYS A 319 -14.46 3.01 -35.42
N THR A 320 -15.43 3.51 -34.67
CA THR A 320 -15.91 2.87 -33.43
C THR A 320 -16.49 1.49 -33.73
N THR A 321 -17.39 1.39 -34.71
CA THR A 321 -18.04 0.11 -35.04
C THR A 321 -17.01 -0.91 -35.51
N GLU A 322 -16.02 -0.48 -36.28
CA GLU A 322 -14.90 -1.34 -36.67
C GLU A 322 -14.07 -1.78 -35.46
N GLY A 323 -13.76 -0.89 -34.51
CA GLY A 323 -13.00 -1.26 -33.30
C GLY A 323 -13.68 -2.37 -32.49
N PHE A 324 -15.01 -2.31 -32.36
CA PHE A 324 -15.78 -3.38 -31.70
C PHE A 324 -15.88 -4.65 -32.54
N LYS A 325 -16.00 -4.56 -33.87
CA LYS A 325 -15.93 -5.74 -34.76
C LYS A 325 -14.58 -6.43 -34.65
N TYR A 326 -13.49 -5.68 -34.75
CA TYR A 326 -12.14 -6.20 -34.61
C TYR A 326 -11.97 -6.97 -33.29
N ALA A 327 -12.43 -6.38 -32.18
CA ALA A 327 -12.40 -7.02 -30.87
C ALA A 327 -13.28 -8.28 -30.79
N TYR A 328 -14.38 -8.32 -31.52
CA TYR A 328 -15.24 -9.51 -31.59
C TYR A 328 -14.59 -10.62 -32.42
N ASP A 329 -14.07 -10.30 -33.61
CA ASP A 329 -13.57 -11.28 -34.58
C ASP A 329 -12.24 -11.91 -34.16
N HIS A 330 -11.32 -11.11 -33.62
CA HIS A 330 -9.94 -11.56 -33.34
C HIS A 330 -9.72 -11.98 -31.88
N MET A 331 -10.67 -11.62 -31.01
CA MET A 331 -10.41 -11.57 -29.57
C MET A 331 -11.58 -12.08 -28.72
N GLN A 332 -12.53 -12.79 -29.36
CA GLN A 332 -13.67 -13.39 -28.67
C GLN A 332 -13.21 -14.26 -27.50
N ASN A 333 -13.82 -14.07 -26.34
CA ASN A 333 -13.56 -14.78 -25.09
C ASN A 333 -12.23 -14.50 -24.38
N LEU A 334 -11.32 -13.72 -24.97
CA LEU A 334 -10.04 -13.39 -24.32
C LEU A 334 -10.17 -12.26 -23.30
N TYR A 335 -11.14 -11.37 -23.48
CA TYR A 335 -11.32 -10.17 -22.67
C TYR A 335 -12.74 -10.06 -22.10
N ASP A 336 -12.85 -9.44 -20.94
CA ASP A 336 -14.09 -9.18 -20.22
C ASP A 336 -14.75 -7.88 -20.69
N TRP A 337 -13.93 -6.92 -21.14
CA TRP A 337 -14.36 -5.59 -21.53
C TRP A 337 -13.59 -5.09 -22.75
N VAL A 338 -14.27 -4.31 -23.59
CA VAL A 338 -13.67 -3.60 -24.73
C VAL A 338 -13.85 -2.10 -24.51
N LEU A 339 -12.74 -1.38 -24.38
CA LEU A 339 -12.67 0.06 -24.19
C LEU A 339 -12.47 0.78 -25.52
N LYS A 340 -13.34 1.77 -25.79
CA LYS A 340 -13.11 2.82 -26.78
C LYS A 340 -12.54 4.05 -26.07
N ALA A 341 -11.42 4.58 -26.56
CA ALA A 341 -10.83 5.83 -26.08
C ALA A 341 -10.42 6.75 -27.25
N ASP A 342 -10.32 8.05 -26.99
CA ASP A 342 -9.82 9.03 -27.96
C ASP A 342 -8.31 9.26 -27.78
N ASP A 343 -7.67 9.78 -28.82
CA ASP A 343 -6.22 10.03 -28.87
C ASP A 343 -5.72 11.22 -28.02
N ASP A 344 -6.61 11.82 -27.24
CA ASP A 344 -6.38 12.83 -26.21
C ASP A 344 -7.04 12.44 -24.86
N THR A 345 -7.25 11.13 -24.66
CA THR A 345 -7.69 10.54 -23.39
C THR A 345 -6.52 9.91 -22.65
N TYR A 346 -6.40 10.19 -21.35
CA TYR A 346 -5.51 9.45 -20.44
C TYR A 346 -6.33 8.50 -19.56
N VAL A 347 -5.92 7.24 -19.49
CA VAL A 347 -6.65 6.19 -18.76
C VAL A 347 -5.81 5.63 -17.62
N LEU A 348 -6.37 5.65 -16.41
CA LEU A 348 -5.82 4.97 -15.23
C LEU A 348 -6.37 3.55 -15.20
N MET A 349 -5.68 2.65 -15.89
CA MET A 349 -6.13 1.28 -16.16
C MET A 349 -6.35 0.44 -14.89
N GLU A 350 -5.65 0.74 -13.79
CA GLU A 350 -5.85 0.11 -12.48
C GLU A 350 -7.21 0.52 -11.89
N ASN A 351 -7.49 1.83 -11.84
CA ASN A 351 -8.76 2.36 -11.36
C ASN A 351 -9.94 1.89 -12.22
N MET A 352 -9.75 1.86 -13.55
CA MET A 352 -10.71 1.29 -14.50
C MET A 352 -11.09 -0.14 -14.11
N ARG A 353 -10.11 -1.01 -13.86
CA ARG A 353 -10.38 -2.40 -13.47
C ARG A 353 -11.10 -2.51 -12.14
N LEU A 354 -10.80 -1.64 -11.16
CA LEU A 354 -11.53 -1.64 -9.89
C LEU A 354 -13.01 -1.31 -10.11
N ILE A 355 -13.31 -0.31 -10.93
CA ILE A 355 -14.70 0.05 -11.25
C ILE A 355 -15.41 -1.13 -11.93
N LEU A 356 -14.76 -1.75 -12.91
CA LEU A 356 -15.34 -2.85 -13.69
C LEU A 356 -15.46 -4.16 -12.89
N SER A 357 -14.62 -4.37 -11.86
CA SER A 357 -14.65 -5.56 -11.00
C SER A 357 -15.97 -5.76 -10.23
N LYS A 358 -16.85 -4.75 -10.23
CA LYS A 358 -18.17 -4.78 -9.61
C LYS A 358 -19.24 -5.40 -10.51
N PHE A 359 -18.94 -5.63 -11.79
CA PHE A 359 -19.90 -6.03 -12.81
C PHE A 359 -19.51 -7.39 -13.40
N ASN A 360 -20.51 -8.25 -13.65
CA ASN A 360 -20.31 -9.50 -14.38
C ASN A 360 -20.27 -9.23 -15.89
N SER A 361 -19.14 -9.48 -16.53
CA SER A 361 -18.94 -9.25 -17.98
C SER A 361 -19.86 -10.08 -18.89
N SER A 362 -20.48 -11.13 -18.35
CA SER A 362 -21.48 -11.97 -19.03
C SER A 362 -22.86 -11.31 -19.14
N ILE A 363 -23.07 -10.16 -18.47
CA ILE A 363 -24.28 -9.35 -18.59
C ILE A 363 -23.97 -8.17 -19.55
N PRO A 364 -24.87 -7.82 -20.50
CA PRO A 364 -24.59 -6.82 -21.51
C PRO A 364 -24.66 -5.39 -20.94
N TYR A 365 -23.49 -4.82 -20.63
CA TYR A 365 -23.35 -3.49 -20.07
C TYR A 365 -22.68 -2.52 -21.05
N LEU A 366 -23.16 -1.27 -21.05
CA LEU A 366 -22.45 -0.10 -21.54
C LEU A 366 -22.02 0.73 -20.31
N ALA A 367 -20.71 0.96 -20.16
CA ALA A 367 -20.11 1.66 -19.02
C ALA A 367 -19.34 2.91 -19.48
N GLY A 368 -19.39 3.99 -18.69
CA GLY A 368 -18.70 5.26 -18.97
C GLY A 368 -19.31 6.41 -18.16
N ARG A 369 -19.05 7.67 -18.54
CA ARG A 369 -19.78 8.81 -17.95
C ARG A 369 -21.16 8.95 -18.59
N ARG A 370 -22.21 8.71 -17.81
CA ARG A 370 -23.58 8.73 -18.33
C ARG A 370 -24.09 10.16 -18.55
N PHE A 371 -24.45 10.44 -19.80
CA PHE A 371 -25.14 11.65 -20.23
C PHE A 371 -26.58 11.35 -20.63
N LEU A 372 -27.38 12.42 -20.73
CA LEU A 372 -28.76 12.44 -21.15
C LEU A 372 -28.97 13.56 -22.19
N LEU A 373 -29.55 13.20 -23.34
CA LEU A 373 -29.97 14.16 -24.36
C LEU A 373 -31.42 13.84 -24.75
N GLY A 374 -32.37 14.69 -24.33
CA GLY A 374 -33.79 14.35 -24.39
C GLY A 374 -34.07 13.05 -23.63
N ASN A 375 -34.64 12.06 -24.30
CA ASN A 375 -34.87 10.73 -23.73
C ASN A 375 -33.74 9.73 -24.02
N THR A 376 -32.64 10.17 -24.64
CA THR A 376 -31.50 9.31 -24.99
C THR A 376 -30.47 9.35 -23.89
N SER A 377 -30.31 8.23 -23.18
CA SER A 377 -29.14 8.02 -22.33
C SER A 377 -27.96 7.51 -23.15
N TYR A 378 -26.76 8.03 -22.91
CA TYR A 378 -25.54 7.61 -23.60
C TYR A 378 -24.32 7.78 -22.69
N MET A 379 -23.14 7.34 -23.12
CA MET A 379 -21.89 7.57 -22.41
C MET A 379 -21.05 8.61 -23.15
N SER A 380 -20.40 9.53 -22.45
CA SER A 380 -19.55 10.56 -23.07
C SER A 380 -18.45 9.92 -23.93
N GLY A 381 -18.37 10.31 -25.21
CA GLY A 381 -17.37 9.79 -26.14
C GLY A 381 -15.91 10.09 -25.75
N GLY A 382 -15.64 11.33 -25.34
CA GLY A 382 -14.30 11.81 -24.99
C GLY A 382 -13.79 11.24 -23.67
N ALA A 383 -14.65 11.05 -22.67
CA ALA A 383 -14.24 10.36 -21.44
C ALA A 383 -13.90 8.87 -21.69
N GLY A 384 -14.25 8.34 -22.85
CA GLY A 384 -14.18 6.91 -23.16
C GLY A 384 -15.34 6.14 -22.55
N TYR A 385 -15.65 5.00 -23.16
CA TYR A 385 -16.69 4.10 -22.71
C TYR A 385 -16.38 2.65 -23.10
N LEU A 386 -17.05 1.70 -22.44
CA LEU A 386 -16.78 0.28 -22.58
C LEU A 386 -18.05 -0.51 -22.81
N LEU A 387 -17.94 -1.56 -23.63
CA LEU A 387 -18.91 -2.65 -23.69
C LEU A 387 -18.36 -3.87 -22.95
N SER A 388 -19.20 -4.52 -22.15
CA SER A 388 -18.88 -5.83 -21.59
C SER A 388 -18.82 -6.90 -22.69
N LYS A 389 -18.18 -8.03 -22.41
CA LYS A 389 -18.09 -9.18 -23.32
C LYS A 389 -19.44 -9.56 -23.95
N ALA A 390 -20.50 -9.66 -23.13
CA ALA A 390 -21.84 -9.95 -23.64
C ALA A 390 -22.42 -8.82 -24.50
N ALA A 391 -22.17 -7.56 -24.13
CA ALA A 391 -22.63 -6.41 -24.91
C ALA A 391 -21.92 -6.30 -26.27
N VAL A 392 -20.61 -6.58 -26.35
CA VAL A 392 -19.86 -6.62 -27.61
C VAL A 392 -20.48 -7.65 -28.57
N LYS A 393 -20.80 -8.85 -28.08
CA LYS A 393 -21.46 -9.88 -28.88
C LYS A 393 -22.80 -9.40 -29.42
N ILE A 394 -23.65 -8.81 -28.58
CA ILE A 394 -24.96 -8.29 -29.01
C ILE A 394 -24.78 -7.15 -30.01
N PHE A 395 -23.91 -6.20 -29.72
CA PHE A 395 -23.66 -5.04 -30.56
C PHE A 395 -23.21 -5.46 -31.97
N VAL A 396 -22.19 -6.33 -32.07
CA VAL A 396 -21.65 -6.74 -33.36
C VAL A 396 -22.64 -7.63 -34.14
N THR A 397 -23.31 -8.57 -33.48
CA THR A 397 -24.15 -9.57 -34.19
C THR A 397 -25.60 -9.15 -34.43
N LYS A 398 -26.13 -8.19 -33.67
CA LYS A 398 -27.54 -7.78 -33.75
C LYS A 398 -27.76 -6.31 -34.08
N VAL A 399 -26.82 -5.44 -33.71
CA VAL A 399 -26.98 -3.98 -33.83
C VAL A 399 -26.31 -3.44 -35.08
N ILE A 400 -25.04 -3.79 -35.31
CA ILE A 400 -24.34 -3.32 -36.51
C ILE A 400 -25.02 -3.91 -37.76
N GLY A 401 -25.36 -3.04 -38.72
CA GLY A 401 -26.06 -3.43 -39.95
C GLY A 401 -27.58 -3.53 -39.83
N ASN A 402 -28.15 -3.37 -38.63
CA ASN A 402 -29.60 -3.42 -38.43
C ASN A 402 -30.20 -2.00 -38.35
N GLU A 403 -30.73 -1.50 -39.46
CA GLU A 403 -31.32 -0.16 -39.56
C GLU A 403 -32.48 0.10 -38.59
N THR A 404 -33.20 -0.96 -38.18
CA THR A 404 -34.32 -0.83 -37.23
C THR A 404 -33.85 -0.60 -35.79
N MET A 405 -32.69 -1.17 -35.42
CA MET A 405 -32.09 -1.00 -34.09
C MET A 405 -31.11 0.18 -34.05
N CYS A 406 -30.44 0.45 -35.16
CA CYS A 406 -29.40 1.46 -35.26
C CYS A 406 -29.34 2.03 -36.69
N ASN A 407 -29.98 3.18 -36.88
CA ASN A 407 -29.94 3.88 -38.16
C ASN A 407 -28.49 4.28 -38.50
N GLN A 408 -28.03 3.94 -39.70
CA GLN A 408 -26.67 4.18 -40.16
C GLN A 408 -26.39 5.60 -40.69
N SER A 409 -27.39 6.49 -40.68
CA SER A 409 -27.27 7.89 -41.12
C SER A 409 -25.95 8.52 -40.67
N PRO A 410 -25.15 9.18 -41.51
CA PRO A 410 -23.86 9.76 -41.09
C PRO A 410 -24.00 11.01 -40.19
N LYS A 411 -25.23 11.46 -39.89
CA LYS A 411 -25.50 12.65 -39.07
C LYS A 411 -25.64 12.29 -37.58
N GLY A 412 -25.05 13.11 -36.71
CA GLY A 412 -25.16 13.03 -35.25
C GLY A 412 -23.89 12.50 -34.56
N SER A 413 -23.80 12.74 -33.25
CA SER A 413 -22.66 12.34 -32.44
C SER A 413 -22.58 10.82 -32.28
N GLU A 414 -21.37 10.29 -32.44
CA GLU A 414 -21.06 8.86 -32.37
C GLU A 414 -21.48 8.22 -31.04
N ASP A 415 -21.27 8.93 -29.94
CA ASP A 415 -21.57 8.49 -28.58
C ASP A 415 -23.07 8.51 -28.27
N VAL A 416 -23.80 9.55 -28.70
CA VAL A 416 -25.27 9.60 -28.65
C VAL A 416 -25.87 8.45 -29.44
N ARG A 417 -25.30 8.15 -30.62
CA ARG A 417 -25.74 7.01 -31.44
C ARG A 417 -25.48 5.69 -30.74
N MET A 418 -24.28 5.49 -30.19
CA MET A 418 -23.95 4.31 -29.40
C MET A 418 -25.03 4.09 -28.33
N GLY A 419 -25.35 5.12 -27.54
CA GLY A 419 -26.39 5.04 -26.50
C GLY A 419 -27.78 4.67 -27.02
N LYS A 420 -28.23 5.24 -28.15
CA LYS A 420 -29.53 4.87 -28.76
C LYS A 420 -29.55 3.40 -29.18
N CYS A 421 -28.51 2.97 -29.88
CA CYS A 421 -28.45 1.65 -30.47
C CYS A 421 -28.29 0.55 -29.42
N THR A 422 -27.49 0.80 -28.38
CA THR A 422 -27.35 -0.13 -27.25
C THR A 422 -28.63 -0.22 -26.44
N ALA A 423 -29.32 0.89 -26.19
CA ALA A 423 -30.60 0.88 -25.49
C ALA A 423 -31.68 0.10 -26.27
N ALA A 424 -31.79 0.30 -27.59
CA ALA A 424 -32.72 -0.44 -28.45
C ALA A 424 -32.45 -1.96 -28.45
N ALA A 425 -31.18 -2.35 -28.24
CA ALA A 425 -30.76 -3.74 -28.16
C ALA A 425 -30.86 -4.36 -26.76
N GLY A 426 -31.38 -3.62 -25.77
CA GLY A 426 -31.50 -4.08 -24.39
C GLY A 426 -30.17 -4.13 -23.61
N ILE A 427 -29.13 -3.44 -24.09
CA ILE A 427 -27.86 -3.31 -23.37
C ILE A 427 -28.03 -2.30 -22.24
N ILE A 428 -27.59 -2.66 -21.03
CA ILE A 428 -27.83 -1.91 -19.81
C ILE A 428 -26.79 -0.81 -19.63
N HIS A 429 -27.23 0.44 -19.50
CA HIS A 429 -26.35 1.58 -19.22
C HIS A 429 -26.09 1.67 -17.71
N VAL A 430 -24.87 1.33 -17.27
CA VAL A 430 -24.55 1.18 -15.85
C VAL A 430 -24.07 2.47 -15.18
N ASP A 431 -24.35 2.61 -13.87
CA ASP A 431 -23.80 3.68 -13.02
C ASP A 431 -22.36 3.31 -12.61
N THR A 432 -21.38 4.04 -13.13
CA THR A 432 -19.94 3.83 -12.91
C THR A 432 -19.36 4.66 -11.77
N ARG A 433 -20.18 5.48 -11.11
CA ARG A 433 -19.76 6.34 -10.00
C ARG A 433 -19.29 5.52 -8.79
N ASP A 434 -18.49 6.14 -7.93
CA ASP A 434 -18.01 5.48 -6.73
C ASP A 434 -19.10 5.31 -5.66
N LYS A 435 -18.73 4.73 -4.51
CA LYS A 435 -19.66 4.47 -3.40
C LYS A 435 -20.30 5.77 -2.86
N GLN A 436 -19.60 6.90 -2.97
CA GLN A 436 -20.07 8.22 -2.59
C GLN A 436 -20.80 8.95 -3.74
N LYS A 437 -21.12 8.24 -4.84
CA LYS A 437 -21.78 8.77 -6.03
C LYS A 437 -21.01 9.88 -6.75
N ARG A 438 -19.67 9.83 -6.69
CA ARG A 438 -18.78 10.77 -7.38
C ARG A 438 -18.35 10.25 -8.75
N GLN A 439 -18.11 11.16 -9.68
CA GLN A 439 -17.77 10.80 -11.06
C GLN A 439 -16.40 10.12 -11.15
N THR A 440 -16.28 9.16 -12.06
CA THR A 440 -15.03 8.39 -12.31
C THR A 440 -14.50 8.58 -13.72
N PHE A 441 -15.35 8.99 -14.67
CA PHE A 441 -14.98 9.28 -16.06
C PHE A 441 -15.11 10.78 -16.31
N PHE A 442 -14.06 11.43 -16.83
CA PHE A 442 -14.00 12.88 -16.96
C PHE A 442 -13.78 13.33 -18.41
N PRO A 443 -14.76 14.00 -19.06
CA PRO A 443 -14.64 14.53 -20.42
C PRO A 443 -13.90 15.88 -20.42
N PHE A 444 -12.95 16.06 -19.51
CA PHE A 444 -12.15 17.26 -19.33
C PHE A 444 -10.85 16.96 -18.56
N PRO A 445 -9.85 17.87 -18.61
CA PRO A 445 -8.57 17.67 -17.92
C PRO A 445 -8.70 17.73 -16.40
N PRO A 446 -7.76 17.12 -15.63
CA PRO A 446 -7.83 17.07 -14.17
C PRO A 446 -8.05 18.41 -13.47
N LEU A 447 -7.47 19.50 -13.99
CA LEU A 447 -7.61 20.83 -13.36
C LEU A 447 -8.99 21.46 -13.56
N ALA A 448 -9.74 21.07 -14.60
CA ALA A 448 -11.01 21.70 -14.94
C ALA A 448 -12.09 21.46 -13.85
N GLN A 449 -11.97 20.36 -13.10
CA GLN A 449 -12.90 20.01 -12.03
C GLN A 449 -12.88 21.00 -10.85
N PHE A 450 -11.77 21.72 -10.65
CA PHE A 450 -11.58 22.62 -9.51
C PHE A 450 -11.89 24.09 -9.81
N LYS A 451 -12.07 24.46 -11.08
CA LYS A 451 -12.13 25.87 -11.50
C LYS A 451 -13.54 26.39 -11.80
N ASN A 452 -14.61 25.66 -11.45
CA ASN A 452 -15.99 25.95 -11.91
C ASN A 452 -16.10 26.16 -13.44
N MET A 453 -15.15 25.62 -14.20
CA MET A 453 -14.99 25.91 -15.64
C MET A 453 -15.91 25.11 -16.55
N VAL A 454 -16.82 24.29 -15.98
CA VAL A 454 -17.57 23.30 -16.75
C VAL A 454 -19.08 23.41 -16.51
N THR A 455 -19.62 24.62 -16.68
CA THR A 455 -21.05 24.93 -16.52
C THR A 455 -21.93 24.16 -17.49
N TRP A 456 -21.41 23.83 -18.68
CA TRP A 456 -22.14 23.08 -19.70
C TRP A 456 -22.50 21.65 -19.26
N LEU A 457 -21.72 21.01 -18.37
CA LEU A 457 -21.98 19.64 -17.91
C LEU A 457 -23.38 19.46 -17.33
N ASN A 458 -23.89 20.47 -16.62
CA ASN A 458 -25.21 20.43 -16.00
C ASN A 458 -26.34 20.16 -17.01
N SER A 459 -26.13 20.51 -18.29
CA SER A 459 -27.10 20.29 -19.36
C SER A 459 -27.03 18.89 -19.99
N TYR A 460 -25.97 18.13 -19.71
CA TYR A 460 -25.73 16.82 -20.32
C TYR A 460 -25.65 15.68 -19.28
N ASP A 461 -25.19 15.94 -18.07
CA ASP A 461 -24.98 14.91 -17.06
C ASP A 461 -26.31 14.25 -16.66
N TYR A 462 -26.36 12.91 -16.76
CA TYR A 462 -27.54 12.14 -16.35
C TYR A 462 -27.77 12.24 -14.83
N TYR A 463 -26.68 12.32 -14.08
CA TYR A 463 -26.70 12.49 -12.63
C TYR A 463 -26.28 13.91 -12.28
N PRO A 464 -27.00 14.64 -11.41
CA PRO A 464 -26.66 16.01 -11.07
C PRO A 464 -25.19 16.18 -10.70
N TYR A 465 -24.50 17.10 -11.38
CA TYR A 465 -23.09 17.37 -11.15
C TYR A 465 -22.89 18.09 -9.81
N LYS A 466 -21.90 17.64 -9.04
CA LYS A 466 -21.45 18.30 -7.82
C LYS A 466 -20.18 19.09 -8.10
N TYR A 467 -20.04 20.27 -7.51
CA TYR A 467 -18.85 21.12 -7.63
C TYR A 467 -17.88 20.89 -6.47
N GLY A 468 -16.59 21.24 -6.66
CA GLY A 468 -15.57 21.17 -5.61
C GLY A 468 -15.11 19.74 -5.28
N PRO A 469 -14.46 19.51 -4.12
CA PRO A 469 -13.87 18.21 -3.76
C PRO A 469 -14.84 17.01 -3.77
N GLU A 470 -16.15 17.27 -3.68
CA GLU A 470 -17.19 16.25 -3.75
C GLU A 470 -17.54 15.81 -5.19
N CYS A 471 -17.08 16.51 -6.22
CA CYS A 471 -17.37 16.17 -7.62
C CYS A 471 -16.84 14.80 -8.01
N CYS A 472 -15.70 14.45 -7.43
CA CYS A 472 -14.73 13.64 -8.14
C CYS A 472 -14.25 12.49 -7.26
N SER A 473 -14.27 11.30 -7.86
CA SER A 473 -13.80 10.11 -7.17
C SER A 473 -12.31 10.22 -6.86
N LEU A 474 -11.90 9.63 -5.74
CA LEU A 474 -10.49 9.44 -5.41
C LEU A 474 -9.82 8.38 -6.29
N THR A 475 -10.59 7.63 -7.08
CA THR A 475 -10.12 6.63 -8.05
C THR A 475 -10.67 6.93 -9.44
N PRO A 476 -10.26 8.05 -10.07
CA PRO A 476 -10.69 8.40 -11.42
C PRO A 476 -10.17 7.38 -12.45
N ALA A 477 -10.99 7.03 -13.44
CA ALA A 477 -10.65 6.10 -14.52
C ALA A 477 -10.06 6.81 -15.73
N THR A 478 -10.61 7.96 -16.12
CA THR A 478 -10.23 8.64 -17.37
C THR A 478 -10.25 10.15 -17.23
N PHE A 479 -9.38 10.81 -17.99
CA PHE A 479 -9.42 12.24 -18.23
C PHE A 479 -9.27 12.53 -19.72
N HIS A 480 -10.10 13.41 -20.26
CA HIS A 480 -10.11 13.82 -21.67
C HIS A 480 -9.47 15.20 -21.87
N TYR A 481 -9.22 15.59 -23.12
CA TYR A 481 -8.49 16.79 -23.52
C TYR A 481 -7.06 16.87 -22.94
N ILE A 482 -6.41 15.72 -22.82
CA ILE A 482 -5.01 15.64 -22.39
C ILE A 482 -4.13 15.81 -23.62
N ASN A 483 -3.44 16.94 -23.69
CA ASN A 483 -2.48 17.18 -24.75
C ASN A 483 -1.28 16.21 -24.65
N LYS A 484 -0.53 16.11 -25.75
CA LYS A 484 0.60 15.18 -25.91
C LYS A 484 1.65 15.27 -24.79
N ASP A 485 1.91 16.45 -24.24
CA ASP A 485 2.95 16.67 -23.22
C ASP A 485 2.42 16.28 -21.83
N ASN A 486 1.14 16.58 -21.58
CA ASN A 486 0.48 16.24 -20.32
C ASN A 486 0.26 14.72 -20.16
N ILE A 487 0.23 13.94 -21.24
CA ILE A 487 0.22 12.47 -21.15
C ILE A 487 1.46 11.98 -20.39
N TYR A 488 2.66 12.46 -20.76
CA TYR A 488 3.89 12.10 -20.05
C TYR A 488 4.01 12.74 -18.68
N ALA A 489 3.50 13.96 -18.50
CA ALA A 489 3.46 14.59 -17.19
C ALA A 489 2.62 13.74 -16.20
N LEU A 490 1.44 13.27 -16.62
CA LEU A 490 0.61 12.38 -15.82
C LEU A 490 1.30 11.03 -15.60
N GLU A 491 1.92 10.42 -16.61
CA GLU A 491 2.69 9.18 -16.46
C GLU A 491 3.80 9.34 -15.42
N TYR A 492 4.56 10.43 -15.50
CA TYR A 492 5.67 10.72 -14.61
C TYR A 492 5.17 10.92 -13.18
N LEU A 493 4.21 11.83 -12.98
CA LEU A 493 3.68 12.16 -11.66
C LEU A 493 3.03 10.97 -10.96
N ILE A 494 2.35 10.10 -11.71
CA ILE A 494 1.58 8.99 -11.14
C ILE A 494 2.45 7.74 -10.94
N TYR A 495 3.32 7.41 -11.90
CA TYR A 495 4.03 6.11 -11.91
C TYR A 495 5.55 6.21 -11.77
N ARG A 496 6.16 7.40 -11.90
CA ARG A 496 7.62 7.56 -11.89
C ARG A 496 8.14 8.39 -10.71
N VAL A 497 7.37 9.37 -10.24
CA VAL A 497 7.73 10.16 -9.07
C VAL A 497 7.80 9.25 -7.86
N LYS A 498 9.00 9.21 -7.26
CA LYS A 498 9.22 8.66 -5.93
C LYS A 498 9.46 9.84 -5.01
N HIS A 499 8.54 10.10 -4.09
CA HIS A 499 8.76 11.12 -3.09
C HIS A 499 9.94 10.70 -2.19
N ALA A 500 10.87 11.62 -1.95
CA ALA A 500 11.76 11.51 -0.81
C ALA A 500 10.90 11.73 0.44
N ASP A 501 10.91 10.76 1.37
CA ASP A 501 10.18 10.80 2.65
C ASP A 501 10.36 12.19 3.31
N LEU A 502 9.36 13.08 3.21
CA LEU A 502 9.32 14.35 3.94
C LEU A 502 8.77 14.06 5.34
N HIS A 503 9.73 13.89 6.24
CA HIS A 503 9.75 14.04 7.70
C HIS A 503 8.69 13.30 8.54
#